data_AF-A0A2V6YQQ4-F1
#
_entry.id   AF-A0A2V6YQQ4-F1
#
_cell.length_a   1.000
_cell.length_b   1.000
_cell.length_c   1.000
_cell.angle_alpha   90.00
_cell.angle_beta   90.00
_cell.angle_gamma   90.00
#
_symmetry.space_group_name_H-M   'P 1'
#
loop_
_entity.id
_entity.type
_entity.pdbx_description
1 polymer ?
#
loop_
_entity_poly.entity_id
_entity_poly.type
_entity_poly.pdbx_seq_one_letter_code
_entity_poly.pdbx_strand_id
1 'polypeptide(L)'
;MESAVFRVCRTSFVGAALAFVLLANGVQGVDAQPSWPDTVRLLEQSTFGPTAPLIAYVQQVGFEAFLQEQLAAPTTDYPDLPFWPQNRPPTCTGDCARDNYTNDALQRHLFRNALYGQDQLRQRVAFALSQILVVSRVDIPLPSWMRGYQQLLIAARSATIASSSMT
;
A
#
# COMPACT_ATOMS: atom_id res chain seq x y z
N MET A 1 -30.07 26.20 -76.74
CA MET A 1 -29.00 26.88 -75.98
C MET A 1 -29.56 27.22 -74.60
N GLU A 2 -28.87 26.75 -73.56
CA GLU A 2 -28.91 27.16 -72.14
C GLU A 2 -30.13 26.84 -71.26
N SER A 3 -30.05 25.64 -70.68
CA SER A 3 -30.00 25.30 -69.24
C SER A 3 -30.75 26.16 -68.18
N ALA A 4 -31.69 25.51 -67.49
CA ALA A 4 -32.36 25.98 -66.29
C ALA A 4 -31.54 25.77 -65.00
N VAL A 5 -31.59 26.73 -64.05
CA VAL A 5 -31.43 26.48 -62.60
C VAL A 5 -32.25 27.52 -61.81
N PHE A 6 -33.33 27.08 -61.18
CA PHE A 6 -34.14 27.84 -60.22
C PHE A 6 -33.57 27.65 -58.81
N ARG A 7 -33.26 28.75 -58.12
CA ARG A 7 -32.55 28.80 -56.84
C ARG A 7 -33.56 28.91 -55.69
N VAL A 8 -33.76 27.85 -54.91
CA VAL A 8 -34.49 27.90 -53.62
C VAL A 8 -33.48 27.63 -52.50
N CYS A 9 -33.13 28.68 -51.75
CA CYS A 9 -32.31 28.57 -50.54
C CYS A 9 -33.23 28.32 -49.35
N ARG A 10 -33.01 27.18 -48.68
CA ARG A 10 -33.88 26.55 -47.67
C ARG A 10 -33.74 27.24 -46.30
N THR A 11 -34.88 27.46 -45.65
CA THR A 11 -35.05 28.05 -44.31
C THR A 11 -34.88 27.04 -43.15
N SER A 12 -34.61 27.60 -41.97
CA SER A 12 -34.92 27.12 -40.59
C SER A 12 -33.87 26.32 -39.83
N PHE A 13 -33.57 26.76 -38.58
CA PHE A 13 -33.60 25.99 -37.31
C PHE A 13 -32.99 26.85 -36.17
N VAL A 14 -33.82 27.62 -35.45
CA VAL A 14 -33.45 28.24 -34.17
C VAL A 14 -33.96 27.31 -33.06
N GLY A 15 -33.05 26.55 -32.47
CA GLY A 15 -33.38 25.57 -31.44
C GLY A 15 -32.15 24.80 -30.96
N ALA A 16 -31.18 25.51 -30.37
CA ALA A 16 -29.94 24.90 -29.89
C ALA A 16 -29.40 25.60 -28.63
N ALA A 17 -30.16 25.58 -27.53
CA ALA A 17 -29.68 26.07 -26.24
C ALA A 17 -29.91 25.10 -25.07
N LEU A 18 -30.40 23.88 -25.31
CA LEU A 18 -30.72 22.90 -24.25
C LEU A 18 -29.99 21.56 -24.41
N ALA A 19 -28.84 21.54 -25.10
CA ALA A 19 -28.05 20.33 -25.35
C ALA A 19 -26.56 20.50 -25.05
N PHE A 20 -26.18 21.37 -24.10
CA PHE A 20 -24.78 21.64 -23.78
C PHE A 20 -24.50 21.71 -22.27
N VAL A 21 -24.99 20.73 -21.49
CA VAL A 21 -24.66 20.59 -20.04
C VAL A 21 -24.22 19.16 -19.67
N LEU A 22 -23.72 18.35 -20.63
CA LEU A 22 -23.29 16.96 -20.32
C LEU A 22 -21.93 16.57 -20.93
N LEU A 23 -20.97 17.50 -21.03
CA LEU A 23 -19.59 17.20 -21.44
C LEU A 23 -18.52 17.70 -20.46
N ALA A 24 -18.80 17.65 -19.15
CA ALA A 24 -17.83 18.02 -18.11
C ALA A 24 -17.51 16.89 -17.11
N ASN A 25 -18.01 15.67 -17.34
CA ASN A 25 -17.52 14.50 -16.61
C ASN A 25 -16.52 13.82 -17.53
N GLY A 26 -15.24 13.89 -17.16
CA GLY A 26 -14.21 13.07 -17.79
C GLY A 26 -14.69 11.62 -17.89
N VAL A 27 -14.28 10.95 -18.95
CA VAL A 27 -14.50 9.52 -19.13
C VAL A 27 -14.02 8.82 -17.86
N GLN A 28 -14.94 8.45 -16.97
CA GLN A 28 -14.67 7.38 -16.03
C GLN A 28 -14.63 6.16 -16.93
N GLY A 29 -13.43 5.63 -17.16
CA GLY A 29 -13.30 4.30 -17.72
C GLY A 29 -14.17 3.42 -16.86
N VAL A 30 -15.28 2.92 -17.42
CA VAL A 30 -15.97 1.78 -16.84
C VAL A 30 -15.01 0.63 -17.11
N ASP A 31 -13.96 0.54 -16.30
CA ASP A 31 -13.09 -0.61 -16.31
C ASP A 31 -14.01 -1.79 -16.00
N ALA A 32 -14.13 -2.69 -16.97
CA ALA A 32 -14.81 -3.94 -16.74
C ALA A 32 -14.24 -4.52 -15.44
N GLN A 33 -15.12 -4.97 -14.54
CA GLN A 33 -14.73 -5.49 -13.23
C GLN A 33 -13.57 -6.48 -13.41
N PRO A 34 -12.48 -6.35 -12.64
CA PRO A 34 -11.30 -7.18 -12.78
C PRO A 34 -11.63 -8.67 -12.91
N SER A 35 -10.96 -9.33 -13.86
CA SER A 35 -11.07 -10.79 -13.96
C SER A 35 -10.54 -11.45 -12.69
N TRP A 36 -11.07 -12.62 -12.34
CA TRP A 36 -10.60 -13.34 -11.16
C TRP A 36 -9.10 -13.67 -11.24
N PRO A 37 -8.56 -14.18 -12.37
CA PRO A 37 -7.12 -14.45 -12.50
C PRO A 37 -6.24 -13.21 -12.34
N ASP A 38 -6.65 -12.06 -12.90
CA ASP A 38 -5.87 -10.83 -12.79
C ASP A 38 -5.89 -10.28 -11.36
N THR A 39 -7.04 -10.39 -10.68
CA THR A 39 -7.16 -10.00 -9.27
C THR A 39 -6.26 -10.84 -8.39
N VAL A 40 -6.21 -12.16 -8.60
CA VAL A 40 -5.31 -13.06 -7.86
C VAL A 40 -3.85 -12.67 -8.08
N ARG A 41 -3.42 -12.47 -9.33
CA ARG A 41 -2.03 -12.07 -9.64
C ARG A 41 -1.65 -10.74 -8.98
N LEU A 42 -2.54 -9.75 -9.00
CA LEU A 42 -2.31 -8.48 -8.32
C LEU A 42 -2.16 -8.69 -6.81
N LEU A 43 -3.06 -9.46 -6.19
CA LEU A 43 -3.04 -9.71 -4.75
C LEU A 43 -1.83 -10.52 -4.31
N GLU A 44 -1.34 -11.46 -5.11
CA GLU A 44 -0.09 -12.18 -4.84
C GLU A 44 1.12 -11.24 -4.80
N GLN A 45 1.14 -10.22 -5.67
CA GLN A 45 2.22 -9.24 -5.75
C GLN A 45 2.12 -8.15 -4.68
N SER A 46 0.90 -7.72 -4.34
CA SER A 46 0.65 -6.59 -3.45
C SER A 46 0.37 -6.97 -1.99
N THR A 47 0.04 -8.23 -1.69
CA THR A 47 -0.32 -8.68 -0.33
C THR A 47 0.34 -10.00 0.03
N PHE A 48 0.33 -10.40 1.30
CA PHE A 48 0.88 -11.70 1.73
C PHE A 48 0.09 -12.93 1.29
N GLY A 49 -1.11 -12.76 0.72
CA GLY A 49 -1.85 -13.82 0.07
C GLY A 49 -3.28 -13.42 -0.28
N PRO A 50 -3.81 -13.89 -1.44
CA PRO A 50 -5.19 -13.62 -1.83
C PRO A 50 -6.17 -14.40 -0.95
N THR A 51 -7.20 -13.73 -0.43
CA THR A 51 -8.32 -14.36 0.28
C THR A 51 -9.61 -14.17 -0.51
N ALA A 52 -10.54 -15.13 -0.42
CA ALA A 52 -11.85 -15.03 -1.08
C ALA A 52 -12.57 -13.69 -0.85
N PRO A 53 -12.68 -13.15 0.39
CA PRO A 53 -13.30 -11.84 0.60
C PRO A 53 -12.51 -10.69 -0.03
N LEU A 54 -11.18 -10.73 -0.01
CA LEU A 54 -10.34 -9.68 -0.60
C LEU A 54 -10.43 -9.67 -2.12
N ILE A 55 -10.48 -10.85 -2.76
CA ILE A 55 -10.69 -10.96 -4.21
C ILE A 55 -12.04 -10.33 -4.58
N ALA A 56 -13.12 -10.74 -3.90
CA ALA A 56 -14.46 -10.21 -4.18
C ALA A 56 -14.52 -8.69 -4.01
N TYR A 57 -13.83 -8.16 -2.99
CA TYR A 57 -13.70 -6.72 -2.76
C TYR A 57 -12.99 -6.00 -3.90
N VAL A 58 -11.79 -6.46 -4.29
CA VAL A 58 -11.00 -5.83 -5.37
C VAL A 58 -11.72 -5.91 -6.72
N GLN A 59 -12.46 -6.98 -6.98
CA GLN A 59 -13.30 -7.06 -8.17
C GLN A 59 -14.38 -5.97 -8.17
N GLN A 60 -14.97 -5.65 -7.02
CA GLN A 60 -15.99 -4.60 -6.88
C GLN A 60 -15.41 -3.19 -7.02
N VAL A 61 -14.33 -2.87 -6.29
CA VAL A 61 -13.77 -1.51 -6.24
C VAL A 61 -12.81 -1.20 -7.40
N GLY A 62 -12.23 -2.23 -8.02
CA GLY A 62 -11.21 -2.08 -9.06
C GLY A 62 -9.79 -1.93 -8.50
N PHE A 63 -8.79 -2.11 -9.37
CA PHE A 63 -7.38 -2.12 -8.97
C PHE A 63 -6.89 -0.77 -8.45
N GLU A 64 -7.24 0.31 -9.13
CA GLU A 64 -6.76 1.65 -8.80
C GLU A 64 -7.28 2.11 -7.43
N ALA A 65 -8.58 1.88 -7.14
CA ALA A 65 -9.16 2.19 -5.85
C ALA A 65 -8.49 1.39 -4.72
N PHE A 66 -8.28 0.08 -4.92
CA PHE A 66 -7.57 -0.76 -3.95
C PHE A 66 -6.14 -0.27 -3.68
N LEU A 67 -5.38 0.10 -4.72
CA LEU A 67 -4.02 0.61 -4.54
C LEU A 67 -4.02 1.95 -3.81
N GLN A 68 -4.96 2.84 -4.10
CA GLN A 68 -5.11 4.11 -3.39
C GLN A 68 -5.43 3.90 -1.91
N GLU A 69 -6.31 2.96 -1.58
CA GLU A 69 -6.59 2.55 -0.20
C GLU A 69 -5.34 2.03 0.51
N GLN A 70 -4.59 1.13 -0.14
CA GLN A 70 -3.35 0.58 0.41
C GLN A 70 -2.27 1.64 0.63
N LEU A 71 -2.19 2.63 -0.26
CA LEU A 71 -1.27 3.77 -0.11
C LEU A 71 -1.73 4.69 1.03
N ALA A 72 -3.02 4.98 1.13
CA ALA A 72 -3.61 5.83 2.16
C ALA A 72 -3.71 5.15 3.54
N ALA A 73 -3.57 3.83 3.60
CA ALA A 73 -3.60 3.07 4.84
C ALA A 73 -2.56 3.61 5.85
N PRO A 74 -2.97 3.83 7.12
CA PRO A 74 -2.05 4.19 8.19
C PRO A 74 -0.92 3.15 8.30
N THR A 75 0.27 3.64 8.60
CA THR A 75 1.44 2.78 8.78
C THR A 75 1.27 1.92 10.03
N THR A 76 1.51 0.61 9.90
CA THR A 76 1.61 -0.29 11.07
C THR A 76 3.07 -0.35 11.55
N ASP A 77 3.35 0.33 12.65
CA ASP A 77 4.71 0.43 13.22
C ASP A 77 5.14 -0.83 13.99
N TYR A 78 6.45 -0.99 14.19
CA TYR A 78 7.00 -1.97 15.13
C TYR A 78 6.88 -1.45 16.57
N PRO A 79 6.58 -2.33 17.55
CA PRO A 79 6.40 -1.94 18.94
C PRO A 79 7.67 -1.30 19.51
N ASP A 80 7.52 -0.35 20.42
CA ASP A 80 8.63 0.13 21.24
C ASP A 80 9.17 -1.03 22.08
N LEU A 81 10.48 -1.27 21.97
CA LEU A 81 11.16 -2.33 22.71
C LEU A 81 12.13 -1.69 23.71
N PRO A 82 12.09 -2.10 24.98
CA PRO A 82 12.98 -1.55 26.00
C PRO A 82 14.45 -1.85 25.67
N PHE A 83 15.34 -0.95 26.09
CA PHE A 83 16.77 -1.17 25.98
C PHE A 83 17.22 -2.19 27.02
N TRP A 84 17.97 -3.21 26.57
CA TRP A 84 18.57 -4.22 27.44
C TRP A 84 20.09 -4.16 27.35
N PRO A 85 20.81 -4.42 28.46
CA PRO A 85 22.26 -4.45 28.46
C PRO A 85 22.75 -5.56 27.54
N GLN A 86 23.83 -5.29 26.78
CA GLN A 86 24.37 -6.23 25.79
C GLN A 86 24.81 -7.57 26.40
N ASN A 87 25.34 -7.54 27.61
CA ASN A 87 25.66 -8.74 28.36
C ASN A 87 24.39 -9.27 29.03
N ARG A 88 23.93 -10.45 28.59
CA ARG A 88 22.77 -11.12 29.20
C ARG A 88 23.10 -11.53 30.63
N PRO A 89 22.32 -11.08 31.64
CA PRO A 89 22.53 -11.54 33.01
C PRO A 89 22.12 -13.02 33.13
N PRO A 90 22.78 -13.81 33.99
CA PRO A 90 22.47 -15.23 34.17
C PRO A 90 21.05 -15.48 34.71
N THR A 91 20.43 -14.46 35.33
CA THR A 91 19.03 -14.50 35.79
C THR A 91 18.01 -14.42 34.66
N CYS A 92 18.41 -13.94 33.47
CA CYS A 92 17.52 -13.85 32.31
C CYS A 92 17.59 -15.14 31.50
N THR A 93 16.69 -16.08 31.82
CA THR A 93 16.53 -17.40 31.18
C THR A 93 15.13 -17.57 30.59
N GLY A 94 14.92 -18.61 29.79
CA GLY A 94 13.61 -18.92 29.20
C GLY A 94 13.07 -17.78 28.35
N ASP A 95 11.82 -17.37 28.61
CA ASP A 95 11.13 -16.30 27.87
C ASP A 95 11.88 -14.96 27.95
N CYS A 96 12.51 -14.63 29.08
CA CYS A 96 13.32 -13.40 29.19
C CYS A 96 14.44 -13.38 28.14
N ALA A 97 15.16 -14.50 27.98
CA ALA A 97 16.25 -14.60 27.03
C ALA A 97 15.74 -14.55 25.59
N ARG A 98 14.64 -15.25 25.29
CA ARG A 98 14.01 -15.21 23.96
C ARG A 98 13.54 -13.81 23.61
N ASP A 99 12.74 -13.18 24.45
CA ASP A 99 12.02 -11.96 24.09
C ASP A 99 12.93 -10.71 24.09
N ASN A 100 13.99 -10.69 24.89
CA ASN A 100 14.85 -9.50 25.04
C ASN A 100 16.26 -9.64 24.45
N TYR A 101 16.75 -10.87 24.27
CA TYR A 101 18.08 -11.15 23.73
C TYR A 101 18.05 -11.86 22.38
N THR A 102 16.88 -11.95 21.76
CA THR A 102 16.74 -12.42 20.39
C THR A 102 15.76 -11.54 19.60
N ASN A 103 15.89 -11.58 18.28
CA ASN A 103 14.96 -10.90 17.36
C ASN A 103 13.61 -11.60 17.19
N ASP A 104 13.27 -12.57 18.04
CA ASP A 104 12.00 -13.31 17.97
C ASP A 104 10.78 -12.39 18.07
N ALA A 105 10.85 -11.36 18.93
CA ALA A 105 9.78 -10.36 19.03
C ALA A 105 9.51 -9.66 17.69
N LEU A 106 10.55 -9.19 17.00
CA LEU A 106 10.41 -8.53 15.70
C LEU A 106 9.90 -9.51 14.62
N GLN A 107 10.36 -10.75 14.63
CA GLN A 107 9.90 -11.78 13.68
C GLN A 107 8.40 -12.06 13.86
N ARG A 108 7.93 -12.22 15.11
CA ARG A 108 6.49 -12.39 15.40
C ARG A 108 5.68 -11.17 14.94
N HIS A 109 6.22 -9.97 15.08
CA HIS A 109 5.55 -8.75 14.59
C HIS A 109 5.47 -8.70 13.07
N LEU A 110 6.52 -9.08 12.34
CA LEU A 110 6.48 -9.20 10.89
C LEU A 110 5.33 -10.12 10.44
N PHE A 111 5.22 -11.31 11.04
CA PHE A 111 4.15 -12.26 10.69
C PHE A 111 2.77 -11.78 11.10
N ARG A 112 2.64 -11.13 12.27
CA ARG A 112 1.37 -10.54 12.71
C ARG A 112 0.90 -9.46 11.73
N ASN A 113 1.81 -8.57 11.30
CA ASN A 113 1.50 -7.51 10.35
C ASN A 113 1.18 -8.10 8.96
N ALA A 114 1.92 -9.13 8.53
CA ALA A 114 1.66 -9.81 7.27
C ALA A 114 0.26 -10.46 7.23
N LEU A 115 -0.19 -11.07 8.33
CA LEU A 115 -1.47 -11.79 8.37
C LEU A 115 -2.68 -10.89 8.66
N TYR A 116 -2.51 -9.86 9.49
CA TYR A 116 -3.63 -9.08 10.04
C TYR A 116 -3.53 -7.57 9.80
N GLY A 117 -2.41 -7.08 9.25
CA GLY A 117 -2.21 -5.68 8.94
C GLY A 117 -3.11 -5.20 7.80
N GLN A 118 -3.52 -3.93 7.85
CA GLN A 118 -4.36 -3.31 6.82
C GLN A 118 -3.51 -2.72 5.67
N ASP A 119 -2.24 -2.43 5.92
CA ASP A 119 -1.25 -1.84 5.02
C ASP A 119 -0.39 -2.90 4.30
N GLN A 120 -1.04 -3.92 3.75
CA GLN A 120 -0.42 -5.10 3.13
C GLN A 120 0.63 -4.75 2.05
N LEU A 121 0.33 -3.76 1.21
CA LEU A 121 1.25 -3.29 0.17
C LEU A 121 2.56 -2.76 0.77
N ARG A 122 2.46 -1.94 1.82
CA ARG A 122 3.62 -1.37 2.50
C ARG A 122 4.46 -2.47 3.16
N GLN A 123 3.81 -3.43 3.81
CA GLN A 123 4.49 -4.55 4.45
C GLN A 123 5.21 -5.45 3.43
N ARG A 124 4.62 -5.68 2.25
CA ARG A 124 5.27 -6.40 1.13
C ARG A 124 6.49 -5.65 0.61
N VAL A 125 6.40 -4.34 0.43
CA VAL A 125 7.52 -3.49 0.00
C VAL A 125 8.64 -3.50 1.04
N ALA A 126 8.31 -3.34 2.32
CA ALA A 126 9.28 -3.43 3.41
C ALA A 126 9.98 -4.79 3.46
N PHE A 127 9.23 -5.89 3.25
CA PHE A 127 9.82 -7.22 3.15
C PHE A 127 10.75 -7.35 1.95
N ALA A 128 10.37 -6.86 0.77
CA ALA A 128 11.23 -6.87 -0.41
C ALA A 128 12.52 -6.06 -0.18
N LEU A 129 12.42 -4.88 0.45
CA LEU A 129 13.58 -4.08 0.83
C LEU A 129 14.50 -4.81 1.81
N SER A 130 13.94 -5.60 2.74
CA SER A 130 14.74 -6.39 3.69
C SER A 130 15.61 -7.48 3.01
N GLN A 131 15.21 -7.93 1.83
CA GLN A 131 15.98 -8.90 1.02
C GLN A 131 17.09 -8.23 0.21
N ILE A 132 17.03 -6.90 0.02
CA ILE A 132 18.05 -6.12 -0.69
C ILE A 132 19.05 -5.53 0.30
N LEU A 133 18.57 -4.94 1.40
CA LEU A 133 19.37 -4.29 2.44
C LEU A 133 19.63 -5.22 3.63
N VAL A 134 20.21 -6.39 3.36
CA VAL A 134 20.31 -7.47 4.35
C VAL A 134 21.18 -7.08 5.54
N VAL A 135 20.65 -7.27 6.76
CA VAL A 135 21.37 -7.16 8.03
C VAL A 135 21.35 -8.48 8.80
N SER A 136 22.38 -8.72 9.59
CA SER A 136 22.57 -9.97 10.33
C SER A 136 22.00 -9.88 11.75
N ARG A 137 21.16 -10.85 12.10
CA ARG A 137 20.72 -11.09 13.50
C ARG A 137 21.87 -11.56 14.39
N VAL A 138 22.90 -12.19 13.84
CA VAL A 138 24.03 -12.70 14.64
C VAL A 138 24.86 -11.53 15.16
N ASP A 139 25.05 -10.49 14.34
CA ASP A 139 25.83 -9.31 14.70
C ASP A 139 25.02 -8.34 15.58
N ILE A 140 23.70 -8.26 15.38
CA ILE A 140 22.77 -7.43 16.16
C ILE A 140 21.72 -8.32 16.84
N PRO A 141 22.04 -8.94 17.99
CA PRO A 141 21.14 -9.90 18.65
C PRO A 141 20.00 -9.22 19.41
N LEU A 142 20.19 -7.97 19.84
CA LEU A 142 19.24 -7.21 20.63
C LEU A 142 18.10 -6.67 19.75
N PRO A 143 16.83 -6.97 20.06
CA PRO A 143 15.72 -6.59 19.22
C PRO A 143 15.44 -5.09 19.25
N SER A 144 15.75 -4.38 20.36
CA SER A 144 15.61 -2.93 20.42
C SER A 144 16.53 -2.19 19.43
N TRP A 145 17.70 -2.77 19.11
CA TRP A 145 18.64 -2.18 18.15
C TRP A 145 18.21 -2.47 16.71
N MET A 146 17.75 -3.70 16.44
CA MET A 146 17.25 -4.08 15.12
C MET A 146 15.91 -3.43 14.79
N ARG A 147 15.12 -3.01 15.79
CA ARG A 147 13.83 -2.34 15.59
C ARG A 147 13.97 -1.12 14.68
N GLY A 148 14.98 -0.28 14.88
CA GLY A 148 15.18 0.93 14.08
C GLY A 148 15.32 0.62 12.59
N TYR A 149 16.08 -0.42 12.25
CA TYR A 149 16.20 -0.92 10.88
C TYR A 149 14.84 -1.36 10.31
N GLN A 150 14.09 -2.17 11.05
CA GLN A 150 12.77 -2.65 10.59
C GLN A 150 11.76 -1.50 10.42
N GLN A 151 11.80 -0.52 11.33
CA GLN A 151 10.96 0.67 11.28
C GLN A 151 11.29 1.55 10.07
N LEU A 152 12.57 1.71 9.74
CA LEU A 152 13.00 2.47 8.55
C LEU A 152 12.44 1.87 7.25
N LEU A 153 12.38 0.53 7.15
CA LEU A 153 11.83 -0.13 5.96
C LEU A 153 10.33 0.09 5.78
N ILE A 154 9.58 0.18 6.88
CA ILE A 154 8.14 0.44 6.86
C ILE A 154 7.85 1.93 6.63
N ALA A 155 8.63 2.82 7.25
CA ALA A 155 8.40 4.26 7.27
C ALA A 155 8.89 5.01 6.01
N ALA A 156 9.37 4.30 4.97
CA ALA A 156 9.94 4.89 3.75
C ALA A 156 8.97 5.80 2.94
N ARG A 157 7.73 6.03 3.41
CA ARG A 157 6.79 7.02 2.88
C ARG A 157 6.47 8.14 3.86
N SER A 158 7.49 8.75 4.48
CA SER A 158 7.45 10.14 4.94
C SER A 158 8.75 10.50 5.65
N ALA A 159 9.80 10.75 4.87
CA ALA A 159 10.84 11.68 5.32
C ALA A 159 10.29 13.11 5.27
N THR A 160 9.20 13.37 6.00
CA THR A 160 9.03 14.70 6.55
C THR A 160 9.98 14.71 7.73
N ILE A 161 11.15 15.31 7.51
CA ILE A 161 12.08 15.66 8.58
C ILE A 161 11.26 16.47 9.58
N ALA A 162 10.77 15.80 10.63
CA ALA A 162 10.23 16.50 11.78
C ALA A 162 11.42 17.25 12.35
N SER A 163 11.46 18.55 12.08
CA SER A 163 12.28 19.50 12.82
C SER A 163 11.75 19.53 14.25
N SER A 164 12.06 18.50 15.04
CA SER A 164 11.99 18.61 16.49
C SER A 164 13.16 19.50 16.88
N SER A 165 12.85 20.78 17.00
CA SER A 165 13.65 21.81 17.62
C SER A 165 14.24 21.28 18.93
N MET A 166 15.56 21.30 18.97
CA MET A 166 16.35 21.24 20.19
C MET A 166 15.95 22.45 21.04
N THR A 167 15.22 22.19 22.12
CA THR A 167 15.04 23.08 23.28
C THR A 167 15.09 22.22 24.53
#